data_AF-A0AAC8VHE4-F1
#
_entry.id   AF-A0AAC8VHE4-F1
#
_cell.length_a   1.000
_cell.length_b   1.000
_cell.length_c   1.000
_cell.angle_alpha   90.00
_cell.angle_beta   90.00
_cell.angle_gamma   90.00
#
_symmetry.space_group_name_H-M   'P 1'
#
loop_
_entity.id
_entity.type
_entity.pdbx_description
1 polymer ?
#
loop_
_entity_poly.entity_id
_entity_poly.type
_entity_poly.pdbx_seq_one_letter_code
_entity_poly.pdbx_strand_id
1 'polypeptide(L)'
;MLSTPWLAANDHFRDMLKLGKNRGMTPSAVVFDAWYSSLNNLKAARDLHWNWVAGLKKNRKVNRNETLDMLDFPDEGLKLHLRGYGWITVFRFVAKNGRTDYIGTNIEEPSRDQVEVIVKARWSIEVYHRELKQTCGIERCQARTGRAQRNHISLSIAAWVDKYKPGLVSVATSVGILHIQ
;
A
#
# COMPACT_ATOMS: atom_id res chain seq x y z
N MET A 1 -7.30 29.11 -5.64
CA MET A 1 -6.09 28.27 -5.51
C MET A 1 -6.44 26.88 -5.99
N LEU A 2 -5.93 26.45 -7.15
CA LEU A 2 -6.13 25.09 -7.64
C LEU A 2 -5.22 24.16 -6.84
N SER A 3 -5.80 23.30 -6.00
CA SER A 3 -5.06 22.21 -5.36
C SER A 3 -4.44 21.33 -6.45
N THR A 4 -3.12 21.15 -6.42
CA THR A 4 -2.44 20.24 -7.36
C THR A 4 -2.98 18.81 -7.18
N PRO A 5 -3.16 18.01 -8.24
CA PRO A 5 -3.77 16.67 -8.16
C PRO A 5 -3.11 15.72 -7.14
N TRP A 6 -1.81 15.91 -6.93
CA TRP A 6 -0.99 15.18 -5.98
C TRP A 6 -1.34 15.44 -4.51
N LEU A 7 -1.74 16.68 -4.19
CA LEU A 7 -2.23 17.00 -2.84
C LEU A 7 -3.52 16.23 -2.58
N ALA A 8 -4.45 16.25 -3.54
CA ALA A 8 -5.71 15.52 -3.46
C ALA A 8 -5.51 14.00 -3.29
N ALA A 9 -4.56 13.38 -4.00
CA ALA A 9 -4.27 11.96 -3.84
C ALA A 9 -3.72 11.63 -2.43
N ASN A 10 -2.79 12.43 -1.91
CA ASN A 10 -2.25 12.21 -0.56
C ASN A 10 -3.29 12.52 0.54
N ASP A 11 -4.17 13.49 0.31
CA ASP A 11 -5.30 13.78 1.21
C ASP A 11 -6.27 12.59 1.22
N HIS A 12 -6.61 12.06 0.04
CA HIS A 12 -7.45 10.87 -0.10
C HIS A 12 -6.87 9.66 0.63
N PHE A 13 -5.58 9.39 0.50
CA PHE A 13 -4.90 8.33 1.25
C PHE A 13 -5.10 8.47 2.76
N ARG A 14 -4.91 9.68 3.30
CA ARG A 14 -5.08 9.96 4.73
C ARG A 14 -6.53 9.83 5.17
N ASP A 15 -7.48 10.18 4.32
CA ASP A 15 -8.90 9.98 4.61
C ASP A 15 -9.29 8.49 4.61
N MET A 16 -8.70 7.69 3.72
CA MET A 16 -8.86 6.23 3.72
C MET A 16 -8.31 5.59 5.00
N LEU A 17 -7.17 6.05 5.51
CA LEU A 17 -6.64 5.62 6.81
C LEU A 17 -7.61 5.93 7.96
N LYS A 18 -8.09 7.18 8.04
CA LYS A 18 -9.06 7.61 9.07
C LYS A 18 -10.35 6.80 8.98
N LEU A 19 -10.86 6.58 7.77
CA LEU A 19 -12.06 5.79 7.55
C LEU A 19 -11.87 4.35 8.03
N GLY A 20 -10.73 3.73 7.75
CA GLY A 20 -10.39 2.41 8.26
C GLY A 20 -10.38 2.36 9.79
N LYS A 21 -9.77 3.37 10.43
CA LYS A 21 -9.74 3.48 11.90
C LYS A 21 -11.14 3.64 12.48
N ASN A 22 -11.96 4.52 11.89
CA ASN A 22 -13.34 4.76 12.31
C ASN A 22 -14.24 3.53 12.14
N ARG A 23 -13.90 2.64 11.20
CA ARG A 23 -14.56 1.33 11.02
C ARG A 23 -14.07 0.25 11.98
N GLY A 24 -13.15 0.57 12.89
CA GLY A 24 -12.62 -0.37 13.88
C GLY A 24 -11.55 -1.33 13.35
N MET A 25 -10.91 -1.02 12.21
CA MET A 25 -9.85 -1.88 11.68
C MET A 25 -8.63 -1.91 12.60
N THR A 26 -8.04 -3.10 12.78
CA THR A 26 -6.81 -3.33 13.53
C THR A 26 -5.80 -4.10 12.68
N PRO A 27 -5.30 -3.49 11.58
CA PRO A 27 -4.31 -4.14 10.71
C PRO A 27 -2.98 -4.35 11.44
N SER A 28 -2.29 -5.45 11.13
CA SER A 28 -0.91 -5.67 11.57
C SER A 28 0.06 -4.72 10.87
N ALA A 29 -0.24 -4.33 9.62
CA ALA A 29 0.44 -3.26 8.89
C ALA A 29 -0.44 -2.68 7.77
N VAL A 30 -0.25 -1.41 7.42
CA VAL A 30 -0.79 -0.78 6.21
C VAL A 30 0.23 -0.91 5.08
N VAL A 31 -0.21 -1.31 3.88
CA VAL A 31 0.69 -1.49 2.74
C VAL A 31 0.31 -0.56 1.61
N PHE A 32 1.28 0.14 1.04
CA PHE A 32 1.06 1.06 -0.07
C PHE A 32 2.30 1.22 -0.94
N ASP A 33 2.12 1.78 -2.13
CA ASP A 33 3.18 1.96 -3.10
C ASP A 33 4.14 3.11 -2.76
N ALA A 34 5.14 3.30 -3.63
CA ALA A 34 6.12 4.38 -3.49
C ALA A 34 5.60 5.78 -3.85
N TRP A 35 4.41 5.88 -4.44
CA TRP A 35 3.75 7.16 -4.69
C TRP A 35 3.13 7.71 -3.40
N TYR A 36 2.57 6.83 -2.56
CA TYR A 36 2.01 7.22 -1.26
C TYR A 36 3.01 7.29 -0.11
N SER A 37 4.29 6.99 -0.32
CA SER A 37 5.30 7.03 0.74
C SER A 37 5.81 8.44 1.10
N SER A 38 4.96 9.46 0.98
CA SER A 38 5.27 10.81 1.46
C SER A 38 5.45 10.82 2.97
N LEU A 39 6.27 11.74 3.49
CA LEU A 39 6.56 11.80 4.93
C LEU A 39 5.28 11.96 5.77
N ASN A 40 4.34 12.77 5.29
CA ASN A 40 3.07 13.01 5.97
C ASN A 40 2.20 11.74 6.01
N ASN A 41 2.21 10.93 4.96
CA ASN A 41 1.44 9.68 4.93
C ASN A 41 2.06 8.61 5.84
N LEU A 42 3.39 8.49 5.85
CA LEU A 42 4.09 7.57 6.77
C LEU A 42 3.77 7.94 8.23
N LYS A 43 3.80 9.24 8.56
CA LYS A 43 3.40 9.74 9.88
C LYS A 43 1.94 9.47 10.17
N ALA A 44 1.03 9.71 9.22
CA ALA A 44 -0.39 9.46 9.42
C ALA A 44 -0.69 8.00 9.77
N ALA A 45 -0.03 7.02 9.13
CA ALA A 45 -0.16 5.61 9.51
C ALA A 45 0.36 5.35 10.93
N ARG A 46 1.55 5.86 11.26
CA ARG A 46 2.16 5.75 12.58
C ARG A 46 1.31 6.37 13.69
N ASP A 47 0.73 7.56 13.44
CA ASP A 47 -0.07 8.31 14.41
C ASP A 47 -1.41 7.61 14.69
N LEU A 48 -1.85 6.68 13.83
CA LEU A 48 -2.96 5.76 14.09
C LEU A 48 -2.56 4.50 14.88
N HIS A 49 -1.27 4.42 15.27
CA HIS A 49 -0.61 3.25 15.87
C HIS A 49 -0.61 2.03 14.96
N TRP A 50 -0.50 2.25 13.65
CA TRP A 50 -0.37 1.17 12.68
C TRP A 50 1.06 1.11 12.14
N ASN A 51 1.57 -0.11 12.01
CA ASN A 51 2.78 -0.32 11.22
C ASN A 51 2.48 -0.06 9.75
N TRP A 52 3.50 0.25 8.96
CA TRP A 52 3.40 0.38 7.52
C TRP A 52 4.54 -0.36 6.85
N VAL A 53 4.26 -0.89 5.66
CA VAL A 53 5.25 -1.45 4.74
C VAL A 53 5.04 -0.79 3.39
N ALA A 54 6.03 -0.06 2.89
CA ALA A 54 5.86 0.77 1.72
C ALA A 54 7.07 0.78 0.80
N GLY A 55 6.81 0.94 -0.50
CA GLY A 55 7.86 1.21 -1.47
C GLY A 55 8.51 2.58 -1.20
N LEU A 56 9.84 2.65 -1.34
CA LEU A 56 10.59 3.89 -1.26
C LEU A 56 11.29 4.14 -2.59
N LYS A 57 11.23 5.39 -3.09
CA LYS A 57 11.99 5.79 -4.28
C LYS A 57 13.49 5.77 -3.96
N LYS A 58 14.31 5.33 -4.92
CA LYS A 58 15.77 5.23 -4.78
C LYS A 58 16.46 6.52 -4.28
N ASN A 59 15.95 7.68 -4.69
CA ASN A 59 16.47 9.00 -4.31
C ASN A 59 15.97 9.49 -2.93
N ARG A 60 15.34 8.63 -2.11
CA ARG A 60 14.87 8.98 -0.78
C ARG A 60 16.06 9.32 0.12
N LYS A 61 16.01 10.48 0.78
CA LYS A 61 17.06 10.96 1.68
C LYS A 61 17.04 10.26 3.04
N VAL A 62 18.18 9.69 3.41
CA VAL A 62 18.44 8.95 4.65
C VAL A 62 19.76 9.41 5.28
N ASN A 63 20.03 9.06 6.54
CA ASN A 63 21.31 9.32 7.22
C ASN A 63 21.85 10.75 6.99
N ARG A 64 21.01 11.75 7.27
CA ARG A 64 21.21 13.18 6.98
C ARG A 64 21.15 13.54 5.48
N ASN A 65 22.02 12.98 4.61
CA ASN A 65 22.12 13.40 3.20
C ASN A 65 22.35 12.30 2.15
N GLU A 66 22.47 11.04 2.56
CA GLU A 66 22.61 9.88 1.66
C GLU A 66 21.29 9.56 0.94
N THR A 67 21.36 8.81 -0.17
CA THR A 67 20.19 8.24 -0.84
C THR A 67 20.23 6.72 -0.80
N LEU A 68 19.07 6.07 -0.90
CA LEU A 68 18.99 4.61 -0.82
C LEU A 68 19.80 3.90 -1.93
N ASP A 69 19.95 4.51 -3.11
CA ASP A 69 20.77 3.93 -4.18
C ASP A 69 22.28 3.99 -3.94
N MET A 70 22.75 4.75 -2.95
CA MET A 70 24.16 4.82 -2.57
C MET A 70 24.54 3.80 -1.49
N LEU A 71 23.56 3.11 -0.91
CA LEU A 71 23.76 2.21 0.21
C LEU A 71 23.77 0.75 -0.25
N ASP A 72 24.62 -0.04 0.41
CA ASP A 72 24.57 -1.48 0.34
C ASP A 72 23.57 -2.02 1.37
N PHE A 73 22.74 -2.97 0.94
CA PHE A 73 21.70 -3.56 1.77
C PHE A 73 22.05 -5.02 2.01
N PRO A 74 22.24 -5.42 3.27
CA PRO A 74 22.35 -6.84 3.60
C PRO A 74 20.97 -7.51 3.48
N ASP A 75 20.95 -8.84 3.48
CA ASP A 75 19.71 -9.59 3.29
C ASP A 75 18.75 -9.42 4.48
N GLU A 76 19.27 -9.28 5.70
CA GLU A 76 18.51 -8.98 6.92
C GLU A 76 17.88 -7.58 6.94
N GLY A 77 18.18 -6.74 5.95
CA GLY A 77 17.70 -5.36 5.87
C GLY A 77 18.58 -4.38 6.63
N LEU A 78 18.47 -3.10 6.27
CA LEU A 78 19.29 -2.03 6.82
C LEU A 78 18.45 -1.11 7.70
N LYS A 79 18.77 -1.04 9.00
CA LYS A 79 18.19 -0.05 9.92
C LYS A 79 18.87 1.29 9.70
N LEU A 80 18.09 2.31 9.35
CA LEU A 80 18.59 3.63 9.00
C LEU A 80 17.64 4.75 9.46
N HIS A 81 18.14 5.98 9.45
CA HIS A 81 17.34 7.14 9.86
C HIS A 81 16.71 7.82 8.64
N LEU A 82 15.39 7.70 8.49
CA LEU A 82 14.63 8.41 7.46
C LEU A 82 14.43 9.88 7.87
N ARG A 83 14.89 10.81 7.01
CA ARG A 83 14.85 12.24 7.30
C ARG A 83 13.42 12.72 7.60
N GLY A 84 13.26 13.35 8.77
CA GLY A 84 11.99 13.90 9.24
C GLY A 84 11.00 12.87 9.78
N TYR A 85 11.33 11.58 9.75
CA TYR A 85 10.50 10.49 10.29
C TYR A 85 11.10 9.87 11.56
N GLY A 86 12.33 9.36 11.47
CA GLY A 86 12.97 8.56 12.52
C GLY A 86 13.59 7.27 11.98
N TRP A 87 13.85 6.32 12.87
CA TRP A 87 14.39 5.00 12.52
C TRP A 87 13.36 4.15 11.76
N ILE A 88 13.82 3.51 10.69
CA ILE A 88 13.09 2.51 9.91
C ILE A 88 14.05 1.40 9.49
N THR A 89 13.51 0.24 9.10
CA THR A 89 14.28 -0.80 8.41
C THR A 89 13.90 -0.82 6.95
N VAL A 90 14.91 -0.93 6.08
CA VAL A 90 14.71 -0.96 4.62
C VAL A 90 15.33 -2.23 4.05
N PHE A 91 14.56 -2.92 3.20
CA PHE A 91 14.97 -4.09 2.45
C PHE A 91 15.12 -3.74 0.97
N ARG A 92 16.14 -4.31 0.33
CA ARG A 92 16.33 -4.23 -1.12
C ARG A 92 15.90 -5.55 -1.76
N PHE A 93 15.00 -5.46 -2.73
CA PHE A 93 14.58 -6.58 -3.56
C PHE A 93 14.99 -6.31 -5.01
N VAL A 94 15.70 -7.26 -5.64
CA VAL A 94 16.11 -7.16 -7.04
C VAL A 94 15.31 -8.18 -7.84
N ALA A 95 14.52 -7.70 -8.79
CA ALA A 95 13.76 -8.55 -9.70
C ALA A 95 14.68 -9.13 -10.79
N LYS A 96 14.25 -10.22 -11.44
CA LYS A 96 15.01 -10.90 -12.52
C LYS A 96 15.37 -9.99 -13.70
N ASN A 97 14.61 -8.92 -13.91
CA ASN A 97 14.84 -7.92 -14.96
C ASN A 97 15.76 -6.75 -14.51
N GLY A 98 16.39 -6.86 -13.34
CA GLY A 98 17.26 -5.81 -12.79
C GLY A 98 16.52 -4.66 -12.09
N ARG A 99 15.18 -4.67 -12.07
CA ARG A 99 14.42 -3.66 -11.30
C ARG A 99 14.73 -3.83 -9.81
N THR A 100 15.16 -2.75 -9.17
CA THR A 100 15.42 -2.70 -7.73
C THR A 100 14.26 -1.99 -7.03
N ASP A 101 13.62 -2.70 -6.11
CA ASP A 101 12.56 -2.20 -5.25
C ASP A 101 13.10 -2.05 -3.82
N TYR A 102 13.03 -0.84 -3.27
CA TYR A 102 13.34 -0.56 -1.86
C TYR A 102 12.04 -0.58 -1.07
N ILE A 103 11.96 -1.43 -0.04
CA ILE A 103 10.79 -1.56 0.82
C ILE A 103 11.16 -1.12 2.22
N GLY A 104 10.55 -0.05 2.70
CA GLY A 104 10.71 0.43 4.07
C GLY A 104 9.60 -0.04 4.98
N THR A 105 9.89 -0.13 6.27
CA THR A 105 8.91 -0.43 7.32
C THR A 105 9.28 0.21 8.65
N ASN A 106 8.27 0.51 9.48
CA ASN A 106 8.44 0.89 10.88
C ASN A 106 8.15 -0.26 11.86
N ILE A 107 7.91 -1.48 11.37
CA ILE A 107 7.84 -2.68 12.21
C ILE A 107 9.15 -2.78 13.00
N GLU A 108 9.04 -3.09 14.29
CA GLU A 108 10.19 -3.34 15.15
C GLU A 108 10.79 -4.71 14.81
N GLU A 109 12.09 -4.74 14.55
CA GLU A 109 12.86 -5.96 14.22
C GLU A 109 12.22 -6.85 13.14
N PRO A 110 11.93 -6.30 11.95
CA PRO A 110 11.27 -7.06 10.89
C PRO A 110 12.21 -8.10 10.29
N SER A 111 11.69 -9.27 9.94
CA SER A 111 12.42 -10.24 9.13
C SER A 111 12.16 -10.01 7.63
N ARG A 112 13.12 -10.41 6.79
CA ARG A 112 12.96 -10.38 5.32
C ARG A 112 11.74 -11.17 4.89
N ASP A 113 11.55 -12.37 5.41
CA ASP A 113 10.42 -13.24 5.07
C ASP A 113 9.07 -12.60 5.41
N GLN A 114 8.97 -11.95 6.58
CA GLN A 114 7.77 -11.23 6.98
C GLN A 114 7.45 -10.10 5.99
N VAL A 115 8.44 -9.30 5.63
CA VAL A 115 8.26 -8.20 4.67
C VAL A 115 7.92 -8.73 3.28
N GLU A 116 8.54 -9.84 2.86
CA GLU A 116 8.27 -10.46 1.56
C GLU A 116 6.84 -10.99 1.47
N VAL A 117 6.32 -11.64 2.52
CA VAL A 117 4.91 -12.08 2.58
C VAL A 117 3.96 -10.89 2.46
N ILE A 118 4.23 -9.81 3.20
CA ILE A 118 3.41 -8.58 3.17
C ILE A 118 3.43 -7.94 1.78
N VAL A 119 4.62 -7.86 1.15
CA VAL A 119 4.77 -7.30 -0.20
C VAL A 119 4.12 -8.20 -1.26
N LYS A 120 4.16 -9.52 -1.10
CA LYS A 120 3.44 -10.45 -1.99
C LYS A 120 1.93 -10.31 -1.84
N ALA A 121 1.41 -10.17 -0.62
CA ALA A 121 -0.01 -9.92 -0.38
C ALA A 121 -0.49 -8.63 -1.06
N ARG A 122 0.40 -7.63 -1.20
CA ARG A 122 0.14 -6.43 -2.00
C ARG A 122 -0.29 -6.74 -3.43
N TRP A 123 0.32 -7.73 -4.09
CA TRP A 123 -0.03 -8.08 -5.47
C TRP A 123 -1.45 -8.59 -5.62
N SER A 124 -2.04 -9.15 -4.56
CA SER A 124 -3.43 -9.61 -4.58
C SER A 124 -4.41 -8.47 -4.88
N ILE A 125 -4.10 -7.22 -4.55
CA ILE A 125 -4.96 -6.08 -4.93
C ILE A 125 -4.88 -5.74 -6.41
N GLU A 126 -3.71 -5.90 -7.05
CA GLU A 126 -3.56 -5.68 -8.48
C GLU A 126 -4.33 -6.75 -9.25
N VAL A 127 -4.29 -7.99 -8.76
CA VAL A 127 -5.12 -9.10 -9.28
C VAL A 127 -6.59 -8.78 -9.11
N TYR A 128 -7.02 -8.39 -7.91
CA TYR A 128 -8.40 -7.97 -7.64
C TYR A 128 -8.89 -6.89 -8.62
N HIS A 129 -8.16 -5.78 -8.75
CA HIS A 129 -8.54 -4.71 -9.66
C HIS A 129 -8.56 -5.15 -11.12
N ARG A 130 -7.60 -5.98 -11.55
CA ARG A 130 -7.56 -6.52 -12.91
C ARG A 130 -8.78 -7.40 -13.19
N GLU A 131 -9.10 -8.33 -12.30
CA GLU A 131 -10.24 -9.23 -12.45
C GLU A 131 -11.56 -8.49 -12.40
N LEU A 132 -11.70 -7.51 -11.50
CA LEU A 132 -12.89 -6.68 -11.38
C LEU A 132 -13.17 -5.90 -12.67
N LYS A 133 -12.12 -5.38 -13.33
CA LYS A 133 -12.23 -4.71 -14.63
C LYS A 133 -12.56 -5.68 -15.77
N GLN A 134 -11.84 -6.80 -15.85
CA GLN A 134 -11.93 -7.73 -16.97
C GLN A 134 -13.19 -8.59 -16.93
N THR A 135 -13.60 -9.05 -15.74
CA THR A 135 -14.67 -10.05 -15.59
C THR A 135 -15.98 -9.44 -15.14
N CYS A 136 -15.96 -8.36 -14.34
CA CYS A 136 -17.17 -7.71 -13.81
C CYS A 136 -17.50 -6.38 -14.49
N GLY A 137 -16.66 -5.94 -15.44
CA GLY A 137 -16.93 -4.76 -16.27
C GLY A 137 -17.15 -3.47 -15.46
N ILE A 138 -16.48 -3.31 -14.31
CA ILE A 138 -16.74 -2.19 -13.39
C ILE A 138 -16.62 -0.81 -14.04
N GLU A 139 -15.77 -0.67 -15.06
CA GLU A 139 -15.53 0.57 -15.81
C GLU A 139 -16.42 0.72 -17.06
N ARG A 140 -17.31 -0.25 -17.33
CA ARG A 140 -18.12 -0.28 -18.56
C ARG A 140 -19.51 0.34 -18.43
N CYS A 141 -19.84 0.93 -17.28
CA CYS A 141 -21.14 1.57 -17.07
C CYS A 141 -21.32 2.77 -18.02
N GLN A 142 -22.29 2.69 -18.93
CA GLN A 142 -22.65 3.80 -19.83
C GLN A 142 -23.76 4.70 -19.27
N ALA A 143 -24.21 4.45 -18.03
CA ALA A 143 -25.25 5.25 -17.41
C ALA A 143 -24.75 6.65 -17.07
N ARG A 144 -25.61 7.65 -17.24
CA ARG A 144 -25.27 9.07 -17.04
C ARG A 144 -25.69 9.61 -15.67
N THR A 145 -26.40 8.84 -14.86
CA THR A 145 -26.83 9.27 -13.53
C THR A 145 -25.89 8.70 -12.47
N GLY A 146 -25.52 9.53 -11.48
CA GLY A 146 -24.62 9.10 -10.40
C GLY A 146 -25.17 7.93 -9.59
N ARG A 147 -26.50 7.81 -9.43
CA ARG A 147 -27.13 6.66 -8.78
C ARG A 147 -26.89 5.37 -9.56
N ALA A 148 -27.12 5.38 -10.87
CA ALA A 148 -26.93 4.19 -11.70
C ALA A 148 -25.45 3.77 -11.75
N GLN A 149 -24.53 4.72 -11.82
CA GLN A 149 -23.09 4.45 -11.76
C GLN A 149 -22.68 3.81 -10.43
N ARG A 150 -23.13 4.35 -9.29
CA ARG A 150 -22.83 3.75 -7.97
C ARG A 150 -23.42 2.35 -7.82
N ASN A 151 -24.63 2.13 -8.33
CA ASN A 151 -25.24 0.80 -8.33
C ASN A 151 -24.43 -0.18 -9.17
N HIS A 152 -24.01 0.21 -10.39
CA HIS A 152 -23.15 -0.61 -11.24
C HIS A 152 -21.85 -1.00 -10.54
N ILE A 153 -21.15 -0.01 -9.96
CA ILE A 153 -19.91 -0.24 -9.20
C ILE A 153 -20.15 -1.24 -8.06
N SER A 154 -21.21 -1.04 -7.28
CA SER A 154 -21.52 -1.91 -6.14
C SER A 154 -21.86 -3.34 -6.56
N LEU A 155 -22.63 -3.50 -7.65
CA LEU A 155 -22.99 -4.80 -8.20
C LEU A 155 -21.79 -5.52 -8.82
N SER A 156 -20.91 -4.83 -9.54
CA SER A 156 -19.67 -5.41 -10.05
C SER A 156 -18.77 -5.94 -8.92
N ILE A 157 -18.65 -5.18 -7.81
CA ILE A 157 -17.89 -5.63 -6.64
C ILE A 157 -18.56 -6.85 -5.98
N ALA A 158 -19.88 -6.81 -5.79
CA ALA A 158 -20.63 -7.90 -5.19
C ALA A 158 -20.54 -9.19 -6.02
N ALA A 159 -20.64 -9.08 -7.34
CA ALA A 159 -20.51 -10.21 -8.26
C ALA A 159 -19.10 -10.84 -8.21
N TRP A 160 -18.05 -10.02 -8.10
CA TRP A 160 -16.69 -10.53 -7.90
C TRP A 160 -16.57 -11.26 -6.56
N VAL A 161 -17.01 -10.65 -5.46
CA VAL A 161 -16.96 -11.30 -4.13
C VAL A 161 -17.73 -12.61 -4.11
N ASP A 162 -18.90 -12.68 -4.74
CA ASP A 162 -19.70 -13.91 -4.83
C ASP A 162 -18.96 -15.03 -5.59
N LYS A 163 -18.40 -14.68 -6.76
CA LYS A 163 -17.67 -15.63 -7.61
C LYS A 163 -16.38 -16.15 -6.97
N TYR A 164 -15.66 -15.31 -6.23
CA TYR A 164 -14.34 -15.61 -5.67
C TYR A 164 -14.36 -15.86 -4.15
N LYS A 165 -15.54 -15.84 -3.51
CA LYS A 165 -15.78 -16.14 -2.09
C LYS A 165 -15.12 -17.43 -1.59
N PRO A 166 -15.12 -18.55 -2.35
CA PRO A 166 -14.45 -19.78 -1.92
C PRO A 166 -12.91 -19.66 -1.79
N GLY A 167 -12.28 -18.70 -2.47
CA GLY A 167 -10.83 -18.46 -2.41
C GLY A 167 -10.40 -17.27 -1.53
N LEU A 168 -11.32 -16.37 -1.17
CA LEU A 168 -11.04 -15.15 -0.38
C LEU A 168 -10.75 -15.41 1.10
N VAL A 169 -11.31 -16.49 1.68
CA VAL A 169 -11.09 -16.86 3.09
C VAL A 169 -9.62 -17.16 3.38
N SER A 170 -8.79 -17.50 2.38
CA SER A 170 -7.35 -17.71 2.57
C SER A 170 -6.51 -16.43 2.42
N VAL A 171 -6.99 -15.42 1.68
CA VAL A 171 -6.20 -14.22 1.34
C VAL A 171 -6.52 -13.03 2.25
N ALA A 172 -7.78 -12.85 2.66
CA ALA A 172 -8.19 -11.73 3.53
C ALA A 172 -7.88 -11.98 5.01
N THR A 173 -7.74 -13.24 5.43
CA THR A 173 -7.56 -13.64 6.83
C THR A 173 -6.10 -13.86 7.22
N SER A 174 -5.18 -13.91 6.25
CA SER A 174 -3.78 -14.30 6.52
C SER A 174 -2.85 -13.13 6.86
N VAL A 175 -3.22 -11.89 6.57
CA VAL A 175 -2.45 -10.72 7.00
C VAL A 175 -3.38 -9.54 7.09
N GLY A 176 -3.62 -8.99 8.29
CA GLY A 176 -4.43 -7.79 8.49
C GLY A 176 -3.78 -6.58 7.81
N ILE A 177 -3.93 -6.47 6.49
CA ILE A 177 -3.28 -5.46 5.66
C ILE A 177 -4.34 -4.52 5.09
N LEU A 178 -4.26 -3.24 5.46
CA LEU A 178 -5.00 -2.19 4.78
C LEU A 178 -4.18 -1.75 3.57
N HIS A 179 -4.70 -1.97 2.37
CA HIS A 179 -4.07 -1.53 1.13
C HIS A 179 -4.73 -0.25 0.62
N ILE A 180 -3.93 0.77 0.28
CA ILE A 180 -4.42 2.05 -0.24
C ILE A 180 -3.69 2.37 -1.55
N GLN A 181 -4.48 2.56 -2.62
CA GLN A 181 -4.07 3.03 -3.94
C GLN A 181 -4.59 4.44 -4.22
#